data_AF-A0A9D6HEF3-F1
#
_entry.id   AF-A0A9D6HEF3-F1
#
_cell.length_a   1.000
_cell.length_b   1.000
_cell.length_c   1.000
_cell.angle_alpha   90.00
_cell.angle_beta   90.00
_cell.angle_gamma   90.00
#
_symmetry.space_group_name_H-M   'P 1'
#
loop_
_entity.id
_entity.type
_entity.pdbx_description
1 polymer ?
#
loop_
_entity_poly.entity_id
_entity_poly.type
_entity_poly.pdbx_seq_one_letter_code
_entity_poly.pdbx_strand_id
1 'polypeptide(L)'
;MRALRGAFLAAVLAGCGVTLAPPGPPPPPTGTPETIVARYYQALARICGTGVTPESGALYEAVKKIWEAEATGSGRGSNFGGARDPPHAW
;
A
#
# COMPACT_ATOMS: atom_id res chain seq x y z
N MET A 1 52.53 -28.85 34.26
CA MET A 1 51.62 -30.03 34.25
C MET A 1 50.18 -29.54 34.10
N ARG A 2 49.35 -30.36 33.44
CA ARG A 2 47.92 -30.21 33.08
C ARG A 2 47.64 -29.65 31.67
N ALA A 3 47.20 -30.61 30.87
CA ALA A 3 46.82 -30.59 29.49
C ALA A 3 45.30 -30.50 29.32
N LEU A 4 44.89 -30.61 28.05
CA LEU A 4 43.57 -31.00 27.50
C LEU A 4 42.58 -29.85 27.33
N ARG A 5 42.40 -29.36 26.09
CA ARG A 5 41.46 -29.92 25.09
C ARG A 5 40.03 -29.95 25.63
N GLY A 6 39.22 -29.01 25.17
CA GLY A 6 37.78 -28.98 25.35
C GLY A 6 37.13 -28.07 24.32
N ALA A 7 37.06 -28.55 23.08
CA ALA A 7 36.12 -28.03 22.09
C ALA A 7 34.71 -28.35 22.60
N PHE A 8 33.86 -27.34 22.82
CA PHE A 8 32.43 -27.58 22.98
C PHE A 8 31.63 -26.45 22.31
N LEU A 9 31.11 -26.85 21.15
CA LEU A 9 29.88 -26.41 20.51
C LEU A 9 29.64 -24.92 20.26
N ALA A 10 29.78 -24.60 18.98
CA ALA A 10 28.88 -23.70 18.27
C ALA A 10 27.41 -23.99 18.65
N ALA A 11 26.81 -23.10 19.42
CA ALA A 11 25.36 -22.99 19.51
C ALA A 11 24.92 -21.99 18.44
N VAL A 12 24.57 -22.55 17.28
CA VAL A 12 23.84 -21.88 16.21
C VAL A 12 22.52 -21.39 16.79
N LEU A 13 22.47 -20.11 17.20
CA LEU A 13 21.22 -19.38 17.35
C LEU A 13 20.71 -19.05 15.94
N ALA A 14 20.31 -20.09 15.20
CA ALA A 14 19.33 -19.99 14.14
C ALA A 14 17.97 -19.77 14.81
N GLY A 15 17.83 -18.66 15.53
CA GLY A 15 16.53 -18.09 15.76
C GLY A 15 15.99 -17.75 14.39
N CYS A 16 14.81 -18.24 14.06
CA CYS A 16 14.06 -17.81 12.89
C CYS A 16 13.97 -16.28 12.93
N GLY A 17 14.91 -15.62 12.28
CA GLY A 17 14.76 -14.26 11.83
C GLY A 17 13.64 -14.31 10.83
N VAL A 18 12.40 -14.25 11.32
CA VAL A 18 11.30 -13.68 10.55
C VAL A 18 11.74 -12.25 10.34
N THR A 19 12.50 -12.03 9.28
CA THR A 19 12.55 -10.74 8.62
C THR A 19 11.10 -10.41 8.35
N LEU A 20 10.52 -9.58 9.21
CA LEU A 20 9.31 -8.83 8.92
C LEU A 20 9.68 -7.98 7.70
N ALA A 21 9.60 -8.58 6.52
CA ALA A 21 9.61 -7.85 5.28
C ALA A 21 8.58 -6.73 5.47
N PRO A 22 8.92 -5.48 5.13
CA PRO A 22 7.94 -4.41 5.19
C PRO A 22 6.69 -4.91 4.47
N PRO A 23 5.49 -4.75 5.07
CA PRO A 23 4.27 -5.26 4.45
C PRO A 23 4.24 -4.72 3.02
N GLY A 24 4.20 -5.65 2.06
CA GLY A 24 4.16 -5.30 0.65
C GLY A 24 2.95 -4.40 0.36
N PRO A 25 2.93 -3.74 -0.81
CA PRO A 25 1.76 -2.98 -1.21
C PRO A 25 0.51 -3.87 -1.14
N PRO A 26 -0.63 -3.32 -0.69
CA PRO A 26 -1.86 -4.10 -0.61
C PRO A 26 -2.25 -4.60 -2.01
N PRO A 27 -2.99 -5.72 -2.09
CA PRO A 27 -3.48 -6.22 -3.37
C PRO A 27 -4.33 -5.14 -4.07
N PRO A 28 -4.36 -5.13 -5.42
CA PRO A 28 -5.16 -4.18 -6.16
C PRO A 28 -6.64 -4.30 -5.78
N PRO A 29 -7.40 -3.18 -5.74
CA PRO A 29 -8.82 -3.22 -5.47
C PRO A 29 -9.58 -4.07 -6.49
N THR A 30 -10.52 -4.88 -6.01
CA THR A 30 -11.41 -5.69 -6.84
C THR A 30 -12.82 -5.09 -6.87
N GLY A 31 -13.57 -5.36 -7.94
CA GLY A 31 -14.94 -4.88 -8.14
C GLY A 31 -15.15 -4.23 -9.51
N THR A 32 -16.35 -3.70 -9.73
CA THR A 32 -16.62 -2.89 -10.93
C THR A 32 -15.96 -1.51 -10.80
N PRO A 33 -15.71 -0.79 -11.91
CA PRO A 33 -15.20 0.58 -11.87
C PRO A 33 -16.00 1.50 -10.93
N GLU A 34 -17.34 1.43 -10.97
CA GLU A 34 -18.24 2.23 -10.14
C GLU A 34 -18.05 1.90 -8.65
N THR A 35 -17.89 0.61 -8.33
CA THR A 35 -17.65 0.16 -6.96
C THR A 35 -16.30 0.64 -6.43
N ILE A 36 -15.26 0.60 -7.27
CA ILE A 36 -13.91 1.08 -6.92
C ILE A 36 -13.94 2.59 -6.67
N VAL A 37 -14.59 3.35 -7.56
CA VAL A 37 -14.75 4.81 -7.40
C VAL A 37 -15.53 5.15 -6.13
N ALA A 38 -16.63 4.45 -5.85
CA ALA A 38 -17.40 4.66 -4.62
C ALA A 38 -16.57 4.40 -3.35
N ARG A 39 -15.81 3.30 -3.33
CA ARG A 39 -14.90 2.98 -2.21
C ARG A 39 -13.80 4.02 -2.05
N TYR A 40 -13.24 4.50 -3.14
CA TYR A 40 -12.24 5.56 -3.13
C TYR A 40 -12.77 6.84 -2.46
N TYR A 41 -13.97 7.31 -2.83
CA TYR A 41 -14.57 8.48 -2.19
C TYR A 41 -14.90 8.26 -0.71
N GLN A 42 -15.31 7.04 -0.33
CA GLN A 42 -15.50 6.70 1.09
C GLN A 42 -14.18 6.73 1.87
N ALA A 43 -13.08 6.25 1.27
CA ALA A 43 -11.76 6.30 1.87
C ALA A 43 -11.28 7.75 2.06
N LEU A 44 -11.47 8.61 1.05
CA LEU A 44 -11.17 10.03 1.16
C LEU A 44 -11.98 10.72 2.27
N ALA A 45 -13.27 10.43 2.38
CA ALA A 45 -14.12 11.01 3.42
C ALA A 45 -13.68 10.66 4.85
N ARG A 46 -12.91 9.57 5.02
CA ARG A 46 -12.43 9.12 6.33
C ARG A 46 -10.98 9.53 6.62
N ILE A 47 -10.28 10.13 5.65
CA ILE A 47 -8.84 10.33 5.70
C ILE A 47 -8.41 11.27 6.84
N CYS A 48 -9.25 12.23 7.22
CA CYS A 48 -8.97 13.10 8.36
C CYS A 48 -8.97 12.34 9.70
N GLY A 49 -9.72 11.23 9.80
CA GLY A 49 -9.79 10.41 11.01
C GLY A 49 -8.81 9.25 11.02
N THR A 50 -8.47 8.69 9.86
CA THR A 50 -7.62 7.50 9.74
C THR A 50 -6.21 7.79 9.25
N GLY A 51 -5.95 8.99 8.74
CA GLY A 51 -4.80 9.27 7.90
C GLY A 51 -4.88 8.56 6.55
N VAL A 52 -3.84 8.76 5.73
CA VAL A 52 -3.63 8.02 4.48
C VAL A 52 -3.33 6.57 4.83
N THR A 53 -4.15 5.64 4.33
CA THR A 53 -3.96 4.20 4.52
C THR A 53 -3.43 3.55 3.23
N PRO A 54 -2.81 2.36 3.31
CA PRO A 54 -2.44 1.61 2.12
C PRO A 54 -3.62 1.37 1.16
N GLU A 55 -4.82 1.13 1.71
CA GLU A 55 -6.05 0.99 0.91
C GLU A 55 -6.39 2.27 0.15
N SER A 56 -6.30 3.45 0.80
CA SER A 56 -6.61 4.73 0.15
C SER A 56 -5.67 5.02 -1.04
N GLY A 57 -4.38 4.67 -0.91
CA GLY A 57 -3.42 4.77 -2.00
C GLY A 57 -3.69 3.80 -3.14
N ALA A 58 -4.04 2.55 -2.83
CA ALA A 58 -4.38 1.56 -3.86
C ALA A 58 -5.67 1.92 -4.62
N LEU A 59 -6.68 2.45 -3.92
CA LEU A 59 -7.91 2.96 -4.51
C LEU A 59 -7.65 4.17 -5.40
N TYR A 60 -6.81 5.11 -4.96
CA TYR A 60 -6.39 6.26 -5.77
C TYR A 60 -5.74 5.84 -7.08
N GLU A 61 -4.77 4.93 -7.04
CA GLU A 61 -4.08 4.45 -8.25
C GLU A 61 -5.04 3.70 -9.20
N ALA A 62 -6.02 2.97 -8.67
CA ALA A 62 -7.04 2.32 -9.47
C ALA A 62 -7.99 3.33 -10.15
N VAL A 63 -8.48 4.33 -9.41
CA VAL A 63 -9.37 5.37 -9.93
C VAL A 63 -8.65 6.24 -10.95
N LYS A 64 -7.37 6.58 -10.72
CA LYS A 64 -6.55 7.29 -11.70
C LYS A 64 -6.51 6.57 -13.04
N LYS A 65 -6.28 5.24 -13.05
CA LYS A 65 -6.29 4.44 -14.28
C LYS A 65 -7.66 4.38 -14.95
N ILE A 66 -8.74 4.29 -14.17
CA ILE A 66 -10.11 4.32 -14.68
C ILE A 66 -10.35 5.64 -15.40
N TRP A 67 -10.02 6.76 -14.78
CA TRP A 67 -10.24 8.09 -15.37
C TRP A 67 -9.28 8.39 -16.52
N GLU A 68 -8.02 7.97 -16.45
CA GLU A 68 -7.09 8.08 -17.58
C GLU A 68 -7.55 7.32 -18.84
N ALA A 69 -8.37 6.27 -18.67
CA ALA A 69 -8.98 5.55 -19.78
C ALA A 69 -10.19 6.29 -20.37
N GLU A 70 -10.77 7.26 -19.65
CA GLU A 70 -11.85 8.09 -20.16
C GLU A 70 -11.30 9.23 -21.04
N ALA A 71 -11.95 9.45 -22.19
CA ALA A 71 -11.68 10.60 -23.06
C ALA A 71 -12.31 11.92 -22.55
N THR A 72 -12.81 11.93 -21.31
CA THR A 72 -13.60 13.02 -20.73
C THR A 72 -12.72 13.99 -19.94
N GLY A 73 -13.25 15.18 -19.65
CA GLY A 73 -12.57 16.23 -18.88
C GLY A 73 -12.26 15.89 -17.42
N SER A 74 -12.45 14.64 -16.98
CA SER A 74 -12.04 14.11 -15.67
C SER A 74 -10.82 13.19 -15.76
N GLY A 75 -10.38 12.91 -16.99
CA GLY A 75 -9.42 11.87 -17.33
C GLY A 75 -8.12 12.39 -17.94
N ARG A 76 -7.65 11.69 -18.98
CA ARG A 76 -6.36 12.01 -19.63
C ARG A 76 -6.34 13.45 -20.15
N GLY A 77 -5.48 14.28 -19.58
CA GLY A 77 -5.26 15.67 -20.00
C GLY A 77 -6.10 16.72 -19.27
N SER A 78 -6.82 16.35 -18.21
CA SER A 78 -7.56 17.31 -17.39
C SER A 78 -6.70 17.96 -16.30
N ASN A 79 -6.84 19.29 -16.15
CA ASN A 79 -6.24 20.07 -15.07
C ASN A 79 -7.23 20.37 -13.91
N PHE A 80 -8.51 19.99 -14.06
CA PHE A 80 -9.58 20.38 -13.13
C PHE A 80 -10.44 19.21 -12.65
N GLY A 81 -10.34 18.05 -13.28
CA GLY A 81 -11.04 16.82 -12.90
C GLY A 81 -10.07 15.64 -12.94
N GLY A 82 -10.02 14.85 -11.88
CA GLY A 82 -8.96 13.85 -11.71
C GLY A 82 -8.95 13.32 -10.28
N ALA A 83 -8.42 12.11 -10.10
CA ALA A 83 -8.38 11.49 -8.79
C ALA A 83 -7.54 12.41 -7.89
N ARG A 84 -8.05 12.77 -6.73
CA ARG A 84 -7.29 13.52 -5.73
C ARG A 84 -6.33 12.58 -5.02
N ASP A 85 -5.06 12.94 -5.05
CA ASP A 85 -4.03 12.24 -4.31
C ASP A 85 -4.39 12.26 -2.80
N PRO A 86 -4.50 11.11 -2.11
CA PRO A 86 -4.95 11.05 -0.72
C PRO A 86 -4.20 12.00 0.26
N PRO A 87 -2.87 12.18 0.18
CA PRO A 87 -2.15 13.16 1.01
C PRO A 87 -2.61 14.62 0.82
N HIS A 88 -3.21 14.94 -0.33
CA HIS A 88 -3.63 16.28 -0.75
C HIS A 88 -5.16 16.42 -0.86
N ALA A 89 -5.92 15.50 -0.27
CA ALA A 89 -7.38 15.48 -0.41
C ALA A 89 -8.13 16.58 0.38
N TRP A 90 -7.39 17.46 1.07
CA TRP A 90 -7.85 18.52 1.98
C TRP A 90 -7.02 19.80 1.75
#